data_AF-A0AAV5QJA5-F1
#
_entry.id   AF-A0AAV5QJA5-F1
#
_cell.length_a   1.000
_cell.length_b   1.000
_cell.length_c   1.000
_cell.angle_alpha   90.00
_cell.angle_beta   90.00
_cell.angle_gamma   90.00
#
_symmetry.space_group_name_H-M   'P 1'
#
loop_
_entity.id
_entity.type
_entity.pdbx_description
1 polymer ?
#
loop_
_entity_poly.entity_id
_entity_poly.type
_entity_poly.pdbx_seq_one_letter_code
_entity_poly.pdbx_strand_id
1 'polypeptide(L)'
;MSSATLRSNYRRLYRELLRQNKRIYELHKADESKKHDALLKYQRINLIRDGKRPEEIDQIMKIRKDTIEQQQLKEKLKGKFINSLGFADNNLRSILHLKDLEEQSAIQLTYITETFLKSQRTYEELVQRYNPGMTMSQEEKVKKTARRVGLDVPDAYN
;
A
#
# COMPACT_ATOMS: atom_id res chain seq x y z
N MET A 1 20.15 15.40 -29.50
CA MET A 1 18.98 15.92 -28.75
C MET A 1 18.13 14.81 -28.10
N SER A 2 18.16 13.58 -28.61
CA SER A 2 17.39 12.41 -28.12
C SER A 2 17.65 12.04 -26.63
N SER A 3 18.90 11.91 -26.21
CA SER A 3 19.26 11.50 -24.83
C SER A 3 18.71 12.39 -23.70
N ALA A 4 18.64 13.71 -23.91
CA ALA A 4 18.13 14.65 -22.91
C ALA A 4 16.61 14.51 -22.72
N THR A 5 15.87 14.30 -23.82
CA THR A 5 14.42 14.07 -23.78
C THR A 5 14.08 12.74 -23.09
N LEU A 6 14.85 11.68 -23.37
CA LEU A 6 14.70 10.39 -22.71
C LEU A 6 14.90 10.47 -21.20
N ARG A 7 15.93 11.20 -20.73
CA ARG A 7 16.17 11.44 -19.29
C ARG A 7 15.01 12.21 -18.65
N SER A 8 14.47 13.22 -19.33
CA SER A 8 13.32 13.99 -18.84
C SER A 8 12.07 13.13 -18.69
N ASN A 9 11.72 12.36 -19.71
CA ASN A 9 10.55 11.47 -19.70
C ASN A 9 10.70 10.39 -18.63
N TYR A 10 11.90 9.81 -18.50
CA TYR A 10 12.18 8.83 -17.46
C TYR A 10 12.00 9.39 -16.04
N ARG A 11 12.47 10.62 -15.79
CA ARG A 11 12.25 11.29 -14.50
C ARG A 11 10.77 11.48 -14.20
N ARG A 12 9.97 11.79 -15.22
CA ARG A 12 8.51 11.92 -15.07
C ARG A 12 7.87 10.57 -14.77
N LEU A 13 8.20 9.53 -15.53
CA LEU A 13 7.74 8.16 -15.30
C LEU A 13 8.06 7.70 -13.87
N TYR A 14 9.31 7.87 -13.42
CA TYR A 14 9.74 7.50 -12.08
C TYR A 14 8.94 8.23 -10.99
N ARG A 15 8.69 9.53 -11.16
CA ARG A 15 7.87 10.30 -10.21
C ARG A 15 6.43 9.79 -10.15
N GLU A 16 5.83 9.43 -11.28
CA GLU A 16 4.48 8.86 -11.31
C GLU A 16 4.44 7.48 -10.65
N LEU A 17 5.42 6.61 -10.93
CA LEU A 17 5.55 5.31 -10.26
C LEU A 17 5.72 5.45 -8.75
N LEU A 18 6.56 6.39 -8.28
CA LEU A 18 6.72 6.67 -6.86
C LEU A 18 5.40 7.12 -6.21
N ARG A 19 4.64 7.98 -6.87
CA ARG A 19 3.33 8.44 -6.38
C ARG A 19 2.35 7.27 -6.25
N GLN A 20 2.27 6.40 -7.25
CA GLN A 20 1.41 5.22 -7.20
C GLN A 20 1.85 4.23 -6.12
N ASN A 21 3.15 3.93 -6.02
CA ASN A 21 3.67 3.03 -5.00
C ASN A 21 3.43 3.56 -3.58
N LYS A 22 3.55 4.87 -3.36
CA LYS A 22 3.21 5.49 -2.07
C LYS A 22 1.74 5.25 -1.71
N ARG A 23 0.82 5.44 -2.67
CA ARG A 23 -0.61 5.19 -2.48
C ARG A 23 -0.89 3.71 -2.14
N ILE A 24 -0.29 2.79 -2.90
CA ILE A 24 -0.43 1.34 -2.67
C ILE A 24 0.09 0.96 -1.29
N TYR A 25 1.25 1.50 -0.89
CA TYR A 25 1.82 1.29 0.43
C TYR A 25 0.88 1.78 1.55
N GLU A 26 0.29 2.97 1.40
CA GLU A 26 -0.68 3.49 2.38
C GLU A 26 -1.91 2.60 2.51
N LEU A 27 -2.41 2.06 1.39
CA LEU A 27 -3.54 1.12 1.37
C LEU A 27 -3.19 -0.19 2.09
N HIS A 28 -2.09 -0.83 1.74
CA HIS A 28 -1.66 -2.08 2.37
C HIS A 28 -1.32 -1.90 3.85
N LYS A 29 -0.75 -0.77 4.25
CA LYS A 29 -0.42 -0.48 5.65
C LYS A 29 -1.65 -0.54 6.56
N ALA A 30 -2.80 -0.06 6.09
CA ALA A 30 -4.05 -0.13 6.87
C ALA A 30 -4.52 -1.59 7.06
N ASP A 31 -4.45 -2.40 6.01
CA ASP A 31 -4.81 -3.81 6.07
C ASP A 31 -3.83 -4.64 6.90
N GLU A 32 -2.54 -4.32 6.83
CA GLU A 32 -1.52 -4.93 7.68
C GLU A 32 -1.76 -4.61 9.16
N SER A 33 -2.15 -3.40 9.53
CA SER A 33 -2.49 -3.06 10.92
C SER A 33 -3.60 -3.98 11.46
N LYS A 34 -4.67 -4.19 10.68
CA LYS A 34 -5.78 -5.08 11.05
C LYS A 34 -5.30 -6.53 11.26
N LYS A 35 -4.39 -7.01 10.40
CA LYS A 35 -3.79 -8.36 10.54
C LYS A 35 -2.98 -8.49 11.83
N HIS A 36 -2.19 -7.47 12.17
CA HIS A 36 -1.42 -7.45 13.42
C HIS A 36 -2.34 -7.49 14.65
N ASP A 37 -3.41 -6.69 14.65
CA ASP A 37 -4.40 -6.67 15.74
C ASP A 37 -5.10 -8.02 15.90
N ALA A 38 -5.51 -8.64 14.78
CA ALA A 38 -6.11 -9.97 14.78
C ALA A 38 -5.14 -11.05 15.29
N LEU A 39 -3.87 -10.97 14.89
CA LEU A 39 -2.82 -11.88 15.34
C LEU A 39 -2.56 -11.77 16.85
N LEU A 40 -2.52 -10.55 17.38
CA LEU A 40 -2.40 -10.31 18.82
C LEU A 40 -3.62 -10.86 19.57
N LYS A 41 -4.83 -10.65 19.06
CA LYS A 41 -6.07 -11.21 19.64
C LYS A 41 -6.03 -12.74 19.68
N TYR A 42 -5.69 -13.38 18.56
CA TYR A 42 -5.57 -14.84 18.47
C TYR A 42 -4.52 -15.39 19.44
N GLN A 43 -3.35 -14.75 19.47
CA GLN A 43 -2.28 -15.13 20.38
C GLN A 43 -2.69 -15.02 21.85
N ARG A 44 -3.43 -13.97 22.22
CA ARG A 44 -3.98 -13.81 23.57
C ARG A 44 -4.94 -14.96 23.91
N ILE A 45 -5.86 -15.30 23.02
CA ILE A 45 -6.82 -16.41 23.20
C ILE A 45 -6.07 -17.73 23.42
N ASN A 46 -5.02 -17.99 22.65
CA ASN A 46 -4.21 -19.19 22.82
C ASN A 46 -3.53 -19.24 24.20
N LEU A 47 -2.97 -18.13 24.68
CA LEU A 47 -2.34 -18.09 26.00
C LEU A 47 -3.34 -18.30 27.15
N ILE A 48 -4.57 -17.80 26.99
CA ILE A 48 -5.68 -18.04 27.92
C ILE A 48 -6.05 -19.53 27.90
N ARG A 49 -6.14 -20.13 26.71
CA ARG A 49 -6.40 -21.57 26.55
C ARG A 49 -5.31 -22.44 27.18
N ASP A 50 -4.07 -22.00 27.11
CA ASP A 50 -2.91 -22.67 27.72
C ASP A 50 -2.87 -22.50 29.26
N GLY A 51 -3.81 -21.76 29.87
CA GLY A 51 -3.97 -21.65 31.31
C GLY A 51 -2.95 -20.75 32.02
N LYS A 52 -2.29 -19.84 31.29
CA LYS A 52 -1.31 -18.91 31.88
C LYS A 52 -1.98 -17.89 32.80
N ARG A 53 -1.22 -17.37 33.78
CA ARG A 53 -1.72 -16.33 34.69
C ARG A 53 -1.99 -15.02 33.93
N PRO A 54 -3.01 -14.24 34.31
CA PRO A 54 -3.35 -12.97 33.64
C PRO A 54 -2.17 -11.98 33.56
N GLU A 55 -1.37 -11.88 34.63
CA GLU A 55 -0.21 -10.98 34.69
C GLU A 55 0.89 -11.35 33.69
N GLU A 56 1.14 -12.66 33.53
CA GLU A 56 2.12 -13.17 32.57
C GLU A 56 1.64 -12.96 31.13
N ILE A 57 0.32 -13.11 30.89
CA ILE A 57 -0.29 -12.83 29.59
C ILE A 57 -0.09 -11.36 29.22
N ASP A 58 -0.36 -10.43 30.13
CA ASP A 58 -0.23 -9.01 29.87
C ASP A 58 1.22 -8.58 29.61
N GLN A 59 2.19 -9.17 30.32
CA GLN A 59 3.61 -8.96 30.06
C GLN A 59 4.03 -9.47 28.68
N ILE A 60 3.63 -10.70 28.32
CA ILE A 60 3.93 -11.30 27.01
C ILE A 60 3.30 -10.47 25.89
N MET A 61 2.07 -10.02 26.07
CA MET A 61 1.37 -9.21 25.07
C MET A 61 2.01 -7.83 24.89
N LYS A 62 2.48 -7.19 25.97
CA LYS A 62 3.26 -5.94 25.89
C LYS A 62 4.54 -6.15 25.07
N ILE A 63 5.34 -7.16 25.42
CA ILE A 63 6.60 -7.45 24.71
C ILE A 63 6.36 -7.69 23.21
N ARG A 64 5.31 -8.45 22.86
CA ARG A 64 4.96 -8.73 21.45
C ARG A 64 4.52 -7.46 20.72
N LYS A 65 3.72 -6.63 21.37
CA LYS A 65 3.30 -5.34 20.82
C LYS A 65 4.52 -4.45 20.56
N ASP A 66 5.42 -4.32 21.53
CA ASP A 66 6.65 -3.54 21.40
C ASP A 66 7.55 -4.08 20.28
N THR A 67 7.60 -5.41 20.11
CA THR A 67 8.36 -6.06 19.02
C THR A 67 7.81 -5.69 17.65
N ILE A 68 6.48 -5.73 17.48
CA ILE A 68 5.80 -5.32 16.24
C ILE A 68 6.05 -3.84 15.96
N GLU A 69 5.94 -2.98 16.98
CA GLU A 69 6.20 -1.53 16.84
C GLU A 69 7.65 -1.25 16.43
N GLN A 70 8.63 -1.97 16.99
CA GLN A 70 10.03 -1.85 16.58
C GLN A 70 10.27 -2.31 15.15
N GLN A 71 9.62 -3.39 14.70
CA GLN A 71 9.70 -3.85 13.31
C GLN A 71 9.16 -2.79 12.35
N GLN A 72 7.99 -2.24 12.64
CA GLN A 72 7.39 -1.16 11.84
C GLN A 72 8.27 0.10 11.81
N LEU A 73 8.94 0.45 12.92
CA LEU A 73 9.85 1.60 12.96
C LEU A 73 11.08 1.36 12.07
N LYS A 74 11.67 0.16 12.11
CA LYS A 74 12.80 -0.22 11.25
C LYS A 74 12.42 -0.16 9.77
N GLU A 75 11.25 -0.65 9.39
CA GLU A 75 10.75 -0.57 8.02
C GLU A 75 10.52 0.87 7.57
N LYS A 76 9.92 1.71 8.42
CA LYS A 76 9.75 3.15 8.14
C LYS A 76 11.10 3.85 7.92
N LEU A 77 12.11 3.52 8.72
CA LEU A 77 13.46 4.08 8.58
C LEU A 77 14.13 3.60 7.29
N LYS A 78 14.02 2.31 6.94
CA LYS A 78 14.47 1.76 5.65
C LYS A 78 13.79 2.45 4.46
N GLY A 79 12.47 2.65 4.53
CA GLY A 79 11.72 3.35 3.49
C GLY A 79 12.13 4.83 3.34
N LYS A 80 12.34 5.55 4.45
CA LYS A 80 12.87 6.92 4.42
C LYS A 80 14.28 6.98 3.81
N PHE A 81 15.12 6.00 4.13
CA PHE A 81 16.48 5.89 3.59
C PHE A 81 16.48 5.65 2.07
N ILE A 82 15.62 4.75 1.58
CA ILE A 82 15.44 4.52 0.14
C ILE A 82 14.92 5.78 -0.57
N ASN A 83 13.99 6.51 0.05
CA ASN A 83 13.49 7.78 -0.50
C ASN A 83 14.54 8.89 -0.50
N SER A 84 15.50 8.87 0.44
CA SER A 84 16.63 9.83 0.47
C SER A 84 17.74 9.47 -0.51
N LEU A 85 17.90 8.19 -0.85
CA LEU A 85 18.78 7.72 -1.93
C LEU A 85 18.14 7.91 -3.30
N GLY A 86 17.62 9.13 -3.53
CA GLY A 86 17.04 9.51 -4.80
C GLY A 86 18.00 9.23 -5.95
N PHE A 87 17.49 8.53 -6.96
CA PHE A 87 18.11 8.22 -8.25
C PHE A 87 19.25 7.19 -8.22
N ALA A 88 18.90 5.92 -8.01
CA ALA A 88 19.60 4.84 -8.71
C ALA A 88 19.01 4.68 -10.13
N ASP A 89 19.26 5.68 -11.00
CA ASP A 89 18.83 5.76 -12.41
C ASP A 89 19.16 4.49 -13.24
N ASN A 90 20.09 3.67 -12.76
CA ASN A 90 20.60 2.52 -13.49
C ASN A 90 19.66 1.31 -13.46
N ASN A 91 18.81 1.18 -12.43
CA ASN A 91 18.00 -0.03 -12.26
C ASN A 91 16.73 -0.02 -13.12
N LEU A 92 16.00 1.08 -13.27
CA LEU A 92 14.75 1.03 -14.04
C LEU A 92 15.02 0.82 -15.54
N ARG A 93 16.15 1.32 -16.08
CA ARG A 93 16.52 1.08 -17.49
C ARG A 93 16.83 -0.40 -17.75
N SER A 94 17.46 -1.08 -16.80
CA SER A 94 17.66 -2.54 -16.89
C SER A 94 16.39 -3.32 -16.62
N ILE A 95 15.56 -2.91 -15.65
CA ILE A 95 14.29 -3.56 -15.32
C ILE A 95 13.31 -3.50 -16.50
N LEU A 96 13.26 -2.36 -17.21
CA LEU A 96 12.39 -2.17 -18.36
C LEU A 96 13.01 -2.68 -19.67
N HIS A 97 14.18 -3.35 -19.62
CA HIS A 97 14.91 -3.82 -20.79
C HIS A 97 15.11 -2.75 -21.89
N LEU A 98 15.15 -1.47 -21.50
CA LEU A 98 15.27 -0.32 -22.43
C LEU A 98 16.68 -0.18 -23.01
N LYS A 99 17.63 -1.01 -22.57
CA LYS A 99 19.03 -0.99 -23.05
C LYS A 99 19.16 -1.54 -24.47
N ASP A 100 18.26 -2.43 -24.87
CA ASP A 100 18.31 -3.13 -26.16
C ASP A 100 17.42 -2.45 -27.23
N LEU A 101 16.66 -1.43 -26.85
CA LEU A 101 15.77 -0.69 -27.76
C LEU A 101 16.46 0.54 -28.36
N GLU A 102 16.11 0.83 -29.60
CA GLU A 102 16.47 2.10 -30.25
C GLU A 102 16.00 3.30 -29.41
N GLU A 103 16.83 4.35 -29.38
CA GLU A 103 16.63 5.49 -28.47
C GLU A 103 15.27 6.19 -28.69
N GLN A 104 14.78 6.24 -29.93
CA GLN A 104 13.49 6.83 -30.28
C GLN A 104 12.30 5.99 -29.76
N SER A 105 12.36 4.67 -29.96
CA SER A 105 11.35 3.74 -29.45
C SER A 105 11.31 3.77 -27.92
N ALA A 106 12.47 3.88 -27.26
CA ALA A 106 12.54 4.04 -25.81
C ALA A 106 11.90 5.35 -25.32
N ILE A 107 12.09 6.47 -26.03
CA ILE A 107 11.44 7.74 -25.72
C ILE A 107 9.92 7.61 -25.83
N GLN A 108 9.42 7.01 -26.91
CA GLN A 108 7.99 6.83 -27.15
C GLN A 108 7.35 5.92 -26.11
N LEU A 109 7.95 4.77 -25.83
CA LEU A 109 7.45 3.83 -24.82
C LEU A 109 7.40 4.47 -23.44
N THR A 110 8.44 5.24 -23.06
CA THR A 110 8.49 5.96 -21.79
C THR A 110 7.36 7.01 -21.70
N TYR A 111 7.08 7.71 -22.79
CA TYR A 111 6.00 8.69 -22.84
C TYR A 111 4.61 8.06 -22.73
N ILE A 112 4.36 6.97 -23.48
CA ILE A 112 3.09 6.25 -23.46
C ILE A 112 2.84 5.65 -22.06
N THR A 113 3.85 5.02 -21.47
CA THR A 113 3.75 4.46 -20.12
C THR A 113 3.50 5.53 -19.07
N GLU A 114 4.21 6.67 -19.10
CA GLU A 114 3.93 7.82 -18.23
C GLU A 114 2.47 8.28 -18.36
N THR A 115 1.98 8.42 -19.60
CA THR A 115 0.61 8.88 -19.88
C THR A 115 -0.42 7.88 -19.37
N PHE A 116 -0.20 6.58 -19.59
CA PHE A 116 -1.05 5.51 -19.10
C PHE A 116 -1.15 5.48 -17.57
N LEU A 117 -0.04 5.60 -16.85
CA LEU A 117 -0.05 5.62 -15.38
C LEU A 117 -0.80 6.84 -14.83
N LYS A 118 -0.66 8.00 -15.48
CA LYS A 118 -1.46 9.19 -15.13
C LYS A 118 -2.94 8.96 -15.37
N SER A 119 -3.32 8.43 -16.53
CA SER A 119 -4.73 8.16 -16.85
C SER A 119 -5.34 7.12 -15.91
N GLN A 120 -4.58 6.09 -15.54
CA GLN A 120 -5.00 5.08 -14.56
C GLN A 120 -5.32 5.71 -13.20
N ARG A 121 -4.45 6.61 -12.72
CA ARG A 121 -4.70 7.33 -11.47
C ARG A 121 -5.96 8.19 -11.55
N THR A 122 -6.13 8.96 -12.62
CA THR A 122 -7.34 9.80 -12.80
C THR A 122 -8.60 8.95 -12.92
N TYR A 123 -8.52 7.80 -13.59
CA TYR A 123 -9.63 6.85 -13.69
C TYR A 123 -10.04 6.33 -12.31
N GLU A 124 -9.08 5.89 -11.49
CA GLU A 124 -9.35 5.44 -10.12
C GLU A 124 -9.99 6.54 -9.26
N GLU A 125 -9.50 7.79 -9.38
CA GLU A 125 -10.09 8.94 -8.67
C GLU A 125 -11.54 9.20 -9.09
N LEU A 126 -11.84 9.10 -10.40
CA LEU A 126 -13.20 9.27 -10.92
C LEU A 126 -14.12 8.13 -10.48
N VAL A 127 -13.66 6.88 -10.52
CA VAL A 127 -14.42 5.72 -10.05
C VAL A 127 -14.74 5.88 -8.56
N GLN A 128 -13.78 6.28 -7.74
CA GLN A 128 -14.02 6.51 -6.30
C GLN A 128 -15.04 7.61 -6.04
N ARG A 129 -15.07 8.68 -6.85
CA ARG A 129 -16.01 9.80 -6.69
C ARG A 129 -17.43 9.46 -7.14
N TYR A 130 -17.57 8.87 -8.32
CA TYR A 130 -18.88 8.68 -8.95
C TYR A 130 -19.48 7.29 -8.71
N ASN A 131 -18.64 6.28 -8.46
CA ASN A 131 -19.09 4.92 -8.15
C ASN A 131 -18.34 4.32 -6.94
N PRO A 132 -18.49 4.93 -5.75
CA PRO A 132 -17.86 4.38 -4.54
C PRO A 132 -18.37 2.98 -4.19
N GLY A 133 -19.56 2.59 -4.67
CA GLY A 133 -20.14 1.27 -4.42
C GLY A 133 -19.35 0.11 -5.03
N MET A 134 -18.53 0.37 -6.06
CA MET A 134 -17.69 -0.65 -6.68
C MET A 134 -16.53 -1.09 -5.77
N THR A 135 -15.95 -0.17 -5.00
CA THR A 135 -14.81 -0.42 -4.11
C THR A 135 -15.21 -0.77 -2.67
N MET A 136 -16.50 -0.65 -2.31
CA MET A 136 -16.98 -0.97 -0.97
C MET A 136 -16.90 -2.47 -0.68
N SER A 137 -16.47 -2.81 0.54
CA SER A 137 -16.51 -4.20 1.02
C SER A 137 -17.96 -4.68 1.15
N GLN A 138 -18.17 -6.01 1.18
CA GLN A 138 -19.51 -6.57 1.35
C GLN A 138 -20.16 -6.11 2.66
N GLU A 139 -19.38 -6.02 3.73
CA GLU A 139 -19.85 -5.55 5.04
C GLU A 139 -20.31 -4.08 4.99
N GLU A 140 -19.53 -3.22 4.33
CA GLU A 140 -19.89 -1.81 4.15
C GLU A 140 -21.16 -1.65 3.30
N LYS A 141 -21.34 -2.49 2.27
CA LYS A 141 -22.55 -2.51 1.44
C LYS A 141 -23.78 -2.89 2.27
N VAL A 142 -23.68 -3.91 3.12
CA VAL A 142 -24.76 -4.32 4.02
C VAL A 142 -25.08 -3.19 5.00
N LYS A 143 -24.07 -2.59 5.65
CA LYS A 143 -24.23 -1.43 6.56
C LYS A 143 -24.91 -0.24 5.88
N LYS A 144 -24.48 0.12 4.66
CA LYS A 144 -25.08 1.23 3.91
C LYS A 144 -26.52 0.94 3.50
N THR A 145 -26.83 -0.31 3.15
CA THR A 145 -28.19 -0.71 2.77
C THR A 145 -29.11 -0.75 3.99
N ALA A 146 -28.64 -1.24 5.14
CA ALA A 146 -29.37 -1.18 6.40
C ALA A 146 -29.70 0.27 6.78
N ARG A 147 -28.71 1.18 6.73
CA ARG A 147 -28.94 2.61 7.03
C ARG A 147 -29.94 3.28 6.11
N ARG A 148 -30.03 2.86 4.84
CA ARG A 148 -31.05 3.38 3.91
C ARG A 148 -32.47 3.06 4.35
N VAL A 149 -32.68 1.95 5.06
CA VAL A 149 -33.99 1.54 5.60
C VAL A 149 -34.17 1.90 7.08
N GLY A 150 -33.28 2.72 7.65
CA GLY A 150 -33.34 3.10 9.06
C GLY A 150 -32.92 2.00 10.05
N LEU A 151 -32.26 0.94 9.57
CA LEU A 151 -31.72 -0.14 10.40
C LEU A 151 -30.21 0.02 10.58
N ASP A 152 -29.66 -0.53 11.66
CA ASP A 152 -28.22 -0.64 11.87
C ASP A 152 -27.79 -2.10 11.91
N VAL A 153 -26.60 -2.39 11.39
CA VAL A 153 -26.08 -3.77 11.37
C VAL A 153 -25.31 -3.99 12.66
N PRO A 154 -25.63 -5.03 13.45
CA PRO A 154 -24.85 -5.36 14.63
C PRO A 154 -23.39 -5.60 14.25
N ASP A 155 -22.47 -5.13 15.07
CA ASP A 155 -21.08 -5.54 14.91
C ASP A 155 -20.99 -7.06 15.05
N ALA A 156 -20.30 -7.71 14.11
CA ALA A 156 -20.11 -9.14 14.18
C ALA A 156 -19.44 -9.47 15.52
N TYR A 157 -20.13 -10.22 16.38
CA TYR A 157 -19.60 -10.64 17.67
C TYR A 157 -18.24 -11.30 17.46
N ASN A 158 -17.28 -10.84 18.25
CA ASN A 158 -15.85 -10.95 17.99
C ASN A 158 -15.17 -11.64 19.16
#